data_AF-A0A7J7NN67-F1
#
_entry.id   AF-A0A7J7NN67-F1
#
_cell.length_a   1.000
_cell.length_b   1.000
_cell.length_c   1.000
_cell.angle_alpha   90.00
_cell.angle_beta   90.00
_cell.angle_gamma   90.00
#
_symmetry.space_group_name_H-M   'P 1'
#
loop_
_entity.id
_entity.type
_entity.pdbx_description
1 polymer ?
#
loop_
_entity_poly.entity_id
_entity_poly.type
_entity_poly.pdbx_seq_one_letter_code
_entity_poly.pdbx_strand_id
1 'polypeptide(L)'
;MNQKMSRLHLFLLLLSLLIILLSQLVPIITVGASSQIGETMEALQRKLDDQRASPSVQEAAVKGVLKRLLPTHLSSFELEIVTKDVCGGYSCFQISNMNSSSIKEPEIKIKGTTAVDIASGIHWYLKYQCGAHISWDKTGGMQITSIPRQGSLPRVNDNGMMVQRPVPWNYYQNVVTSSYLLSKSVCLGMLDAWSHDSYVWWDWKRWEKEIDWMALQGINLPLAFTGQEAIWQKVFKNFNISKEDLDDFFGGPAFLAWARMGNLHGWGGPLPQSWLDQQLALQKLILSRMLELGMTPDETITEESRTMWRQKTNANLNAVARIKRNKSRISTLTTYEGVELDKQEEIKGYIV
;
A
#
# COMPACT_ATOMS: atom_id res chain seq x y z
N MET A 1 -0.36 72.24 -4.73
CA MET A 1 -0.16 71.21 -3.69
C MET A 1 -1.39 70.31 -3.47
N ASN A 2 -2.62 70.84 -3.51
CA ASN A 2 -3.86 70.08 -3.22
C ASN A 2 -4.20 68.93 -4.20
N GLN A 3 -3.88 69.06 -5.49
CA GLN A 3 -4.28 68.05 -6.49
C GLN A 3 -3.43 66.76 -6.43
N LYS A 4 -2.15 66.86 -6.03
CA LYS A 4 -1.27 65.69 -5.83
C LYS A 4 -1.63 64.91 -4.57
N MET A 5 -2.00 65.59 -3.48
CA MET A 5 -2.47 64.93 -2.25
C MET A 5 -3.78 64.17 -2.46
N SER A 6 -4.71 64.70 -3.26
CA SER A 6 -5.97 64.03 -3.61
C SER A 6 -5.75 62.74 -4.41
N ARG A 7 -4.82 62.73 -5.38
CA ARG A 7 -4.48 61.52 -6.15
C ARG A 7 -3.81 60.43 -5.29
N LEU A 8 -2.96 60.84 -4.34
CA LEU A 8 -2.33 59.89 -3.42
C LEU A 8 -3.34 59.26 -2.45
N HIS A 9 -4.30 60.03 -1.94
CA HIS A 9 -5.38 59.51 -1.10
C HIS A 9 -6.29 58.54 -1.87
N LEU A 10 -6.64 58.88 -3.12
CA LEU A 10 -7.45 58.00 -3.96
C LEU A 10 -6.71 56.69 -4.28
N PHE A 11 -5.40 56.76 -4.54
CA PHE A 11 -4.57 55.57 -4.77
C PHE A 11 -4.49 54.67 -3.53
N LEU A 12 -4.28 55.24 -2.34
CA LEU A 12 -4.24 54.50 -1.08
C LEU A 12 -5.61 53.85 -0.76
N LEU A 13 -6.71 54.54 -1.03
CA LEU A 13 -8.06 54.00 -0.89
C LEU A 13 -8.29 52.81 -1.83
N LEU A 14 -7.95 52.95 -3.11
CA LEU A 14 -8.07 51.86 -4.09
C LEU A 14 -7.18 50.66 -3.73
N LEU A 15 -5.96 50.90 -3.25
CA LEU A 15 -5.06 49.84 -2.79
C LEU A 15 -5.62 49.12 -1.55
N SER A 16 -6.20 49.86 -0.61
CA SER A 16 -6.84 49.28 0.58
C SER A 16 -8.08 48.44 0.22
N LEU A 17 -8.90 48.92 -0.72
CA LEU A 17 -10.04 48.18 -1.25
C LEU A 17 -9.60 46.91 -1.99
N LEU A 18 -8.52 46.98 -2.76
CA LEU A 18 -7.96 45.82 -3.44
C LEU A 18 -7.41 44.78 -2.46
N ILE A 19 -6.71 45.21 -1.40
CA ILE A 19 -6.21 44.32 -0.35
C ILE A 19 -7.37 43.66 0.41
N ILE A 20 -8.42 44.41 0.75
CA ILE A 20 -9.62 43.87 1.39
C ILE A 20 -10.31 42.86 0.46
N LEU A 21 -10.48 43.19 -0.82
CA LEU A 21 -11.10 42.30 -1.81
C LEU A 21 -10.29 41.01 -1.99
N LEU A 22 -8.95 41.12 -2.11
CA LEU A 22 -8.05 39.96 -2.20
C LEU A 22 -8.09 39.11 -0.91
N SER A 23 -8.15 39.75 0.27
CA SER A 23 -8.25 39.04 1.55
C SER A 23 -9.57 38.29 1.73
N GLN A 24 -10.63 38.72 1.04
CA GLN A 24 -11.95 38.06 1.06
C GLN A 24 -12.08 36.98 -0.03
N LEU A 25 -11.42 37.17 -1.18
CA LEU A 25 -11.42 36.21 -2.29
C LEU A 25 -10.56 34.97 -2.04
N VAL A 26 -9.40 35.12 -1.38
CA VAL A 26 -8.50 33.98 -1.10
C VAL A 26 -9.18 32.90 -0.24
N PRO A 27 -9.86 33.22 0.88
CA PRO A 27 -10.61 32.23 1.67
C PRO A 27 -11.67 31.51 0.85
N ILE A 28 -12.44 32.21 0.02
CA ILE A 28 -13.53 31.64 -0.77
C ILE A 28 -13.00 30.64 -1.81
N ILE A 29 -11.91 30.96 -2.49
CA ILE A 29 -11.27 30.06 -3.47
C ILE A 29 -10.67 28.83 -2.76
N THR A 30 -10.00 29.03 -1.61
CA THR A 30 -9.42 27.92 -0.85
C THR A 30 -10.47 26.97 -0.27
N VAL A 31 -11.60 27.51 0.22
CA VAL A 31 -12.70 26.71 0.76
C VAL A 31 -13.42 25.96 -0.36
N GLY A 32 -13.67 26.59 -1.52
CA GLY A 32 -14.30 25.93 -2.67
C GLY A 32 -13.46 24.80 -3.27
N ALA A 33 -12.13 24.97 -3.35
CA ALA A 33 -11.24 23.92 -3.79
C ALA A 33 -11.13 22.78 -2.74
N SER A 34 -11.10 23.12 -1.45
CA SER A 34 -11.06 22.14 -0.36
C SER A 34 -12.35 21.32 -0.26
N SER A 35 -13.52 21.90 -0.51
CA SER A 35 -14.79 21.17 -0.48
C SER A 35 -14.89 20.18 -1.64
N GLN A 36 -14.45 20.58 -2.84
CA GLN A 36 -14.47 19.71 -4.02
C GLN A 36 -13.48 18.53 -3.90
N ILE A 37 -12.30 18.77 -3.34
CA ILE A 37 -11.34 17.69 -3.01
C ILE A 37 -11.93 16.76 -1.95
N GLY A 38 -12.55 17.30 -0.89
CA GLY A 38 -13.21 16.50 0.16
C GLY A 38 -14.27 15.55 -0.41
N GLU A 39 -15.20 16.06 -1.22
CA GLU A 39 -16.25 15.25 -1.86
C GLU A 39 -15.69 14.14 -2.77
N THR A 40 -14.62 14.45 -3.51
CA THR A 40 -13.96 13.47 -4.39
C THR A 40 -13.30 12.35 -3.59
N MET A 41 -12.60 12.70 -2.50
CA MET A 41 -11.95 11.72 -1.62
C MET A 41 -12.97 10.84 -0.89
N GLU A 42 -14.09 11.40 -0.46
CA GLU A 42 -15.20 10.63 0.13
C GLU A 42 -15.83 9.67 -0.88
N ALA A 43 -16.03 10.10 -2.14
CA ALA A 43 -16.55 9.23 -3.20
C ALA A 43 -15.60 8.07 -3.51
N LEU A 44 -14.29 8.35 -3.59
CA LEU A 44 -13.26 7.32 -3.76
C LEU A 44 -13.26 6.34 -2.58
N GLN A 45 -13.35 6.85 -1.35
CA GLN A 45 -13.38 6.02 -0.16
C GLN A 45 -14.62 5.12 -0.11
N ARG A 46 -15.81 5.63 -0.46
CA ARG A 46 -17.02 4.81 -0.58
C ARG A 46 -16.85 3.69 -1.59
N LYS A 47 -16.31 4.00 -2.78
CA LYS A 47 -16.08 2.99 -3.83
C LYS A 47 -15.09 1.91 -3.37
N LEU A 48 -14.04 2.28 -2.65
CA LEU A 48 -13.08 1.33 -2.09
C LEU A 48 -13.69 0.50 -0.95
N ASP A 49 -14.54 1.11 -0.13
CA ASP A 49 -15.27 0.43 0.94
C ASP A 49 -16.23 -0.63 0.35
N ASP A 50 -16.91 -0.32 -0.77
CA ASP A 50 -17.82 -1.24 -1.47
C ASP A 50 -17.09 -2.45 -2.09
N GLN A 51 -15.81 -2.31 -2.41
CA GLN A 51 -14.97 -3.37 -2.97
C GLN A 51 -14.34 -4.27 -1.90
N ARG A 52 -14.57 -3.99 -0.61
CA ARG A 52 -13.99 -4.79 0.47
C ARG A 52 -14.58 -6.20 0.52
N ALA A 53 -13.76 -7.12 1.01
CA ALA A 53 -14.20 -8.46 1.34
C ALA A 53 -15.34 -8.44 2.38
N SER A 54 -16.20 -9.45 2.34
CA SER A 54 -17.32 -9.56 3.28
C SER A 54 -16.84 -9.61 4.74
N PRO A 55 -17.68 -9.22 5.71
CA PRO A 55 -17.36 -9.33 7.14
C PRO A 55 -16.81 -10.71 7.55
N SER A 56 -17.44 -11.78 7.07
CA SER A 56 -17.01 -13.16 7.35
C SER A 56 -15.60 -13.50 6.84
N VAL A 57 -15.23 -13.00 5.66
CA VAL A 57 -13.89 -13.21 5.08
C VAL A 57 -12.85 -12.44 5.90
N GLN A 58 -13.15 -11.19 6.26
CA GLN A 58 -12.28 -10.36 7.08
C GLN A 58 -12.07 -10.96 8.48
N GLU A 59 -13.15 -11.40 9.14
CA GLU A 59 -13.09 -12.07 10.44
C GLU A 59 -12.26 -13.36 10.39
N ALA A 60 -12.42 -14.17 9.33
CA ALA A 60 -11.59 -15.36 9.14
C ALA A 60 -10.11 -15.02 8.91
N ALA A 61 -9.83 -13.97 8.13
CA ALA A 61 -8.48 -13.51 7.84
C ALA A 61 -7.76 -13.05 9.11
N VAL A 62 -8.40 -12.21 9.93
CA VAL A 62 -7.83 -11.73 11.20
C VAL A 62 -7.73 -12.84 12.25
N LYS A 63 -8.66 -13.80 12.28
CA LYS A 63 -8.50 -15.04 13.07
C LYS A 63 -7.26 -15.83 12.63
N GLY A 64 -6.96 -15.84 11.33
CA GLY A 64 -5.72 -16.40 10.80
C GLY A 64 -4.47 -15.69 11.31
N VAL A 65 -4.48 -14.35 11.34
CA VAL A 65 -3.41 -13.53 11.93
C VAL A 65 -3.23 -13.88 13.41
N LEU A 66 -4.32 -13.87 14.18
CA LEU A 66 -4.30 -14.21 15.60
C LEU A 66 -3.79 -15.63 15.84
N LYS A 67 -4.17 -16.61 15.01
CA LYS A 67 -3.70 -18.00 15.11
C LYS A 67 -2.19 -18.11 14.86
N ARG A 68 -1.63 -17.33 13.93
CA ARG A 68 -0.18 -17.31 13.69
C ARG A 68 0.58 -16.57 14.80
N LEU A 69 -0.05 -15.56 15.40
CA LEU A 69 0.52 -14.76 16.49
C LEU A 69 0.49 -15.48 17.85
N LEU A 70 -0.67 -15.99 18.24
CA LEU A 70 -0.96 -16.67 19.51
C LEU A 70 -1.83 -17.93 19.27
N PRO A 71 -1.24 -19.04 18.79
CA PRO A 71 -2.00 -20.25 18.44
C PRO A 71 -2.84 -20.79 19.58
N THR A 72 -2.38 -20.62 20.82
CA THR A 72 -3.05 -21.10 22.02
C THR A 72 -4.20 -20.24 22.48
N HIS A 73 -4.33 -18.98 22.03
CA HIS A 73 -5.29 -18.02 22.59
C HIS A 73 -6.49 -17.76 21.69
N LEU A 74 -6.65 -18.53 20.61
CA LEU A 74 -7.69 -18.27 19.61
C LEU A 74 -9.11 -18.24 20.20
N SER A 75 -9.42 -19.10 21.18
CA SER A 75 -10.73 -19.13 21.84
C SER A 75 -10.92 -18.03 22.89
N SER A 76 -9.85 -17.33 23.29
CA SER A 76 -9.92 -16.23 24.27
C SER A 76 -10.41 -14.92 23.66
N PHE A 77 -10.47 -14.82 22.33
CA PHE A 77 -10.86 -13.62 21.61
C PHE A 77 -12.10 -13.83 20.74
N GLU A 78 -13.10 -12.98 20.93
CA GLU A 78 -14.24 -12.83 20.02
C GLU A 78 -13.98 -11.65 19.08
N LEU A 79 -13.96 -11.89 17.77
CA LEU A 79 -13.61 -10.89 16.75
C LEU A 79 -14.83 -10.64 15.85
N GLU A 80 -15.25 -9.38 15.72
CA GLU A 80 -16.48 -9.00 15.00
C GLU A 80 -16.25 -7.74 14.14
N ILE A 81 -16.65 -7.81 12.87
CA ILE A 81 -16.67 -6.65 11.98
C ILE A 81 -17.94 -5.84 12.21
N VAL A 82 -17.80 -4.52 12.36
CA VAL A 82 -18.92 -3.59 12.55
C VAL A 82 -18.92 -2.47 11.52
N THR A 83 -20.08 -1.82 11.36
CA THR A 83 -20.18 -0.63 10.50
C THR A 83 -19.55 0.59 11.17
N LYS A 84 -19.20 1.59 10.37
CA LYS A 84 -18.64 2.86 10.88
C LYS A 84 -19.62 3.61 11.81
N ASP A 85 -20.93 3.34 11.75
CA ASP A 85 -21.92 3.97 12.63
C ASP A 85 -21.66 3.66 14.10
N VAL A 86 -21.21 2.43 14.39
CA VAL A 86 -20.79 2.01 15.75
C VAL A 86 -19.60 2.83 16.26
N CYS A 87 -18.81 3.37 15.32
CA CYS A 87 -17.62 4.17 15.56
C CYS A 87 -17.85 5.68 15.36
N GLY A 88 -19.10 6.15 15.28
CA GLY A 88 -19.43 7.56 15.07
C GLY A 88 -19.08 8.08 13.67
N GLY A 89 -19.16 7.23 12.64
CA GLY A 89 -18.88 7.55 11.24
C GLY A 89 -17.42 7.37 10.82
N TYR A 90 -16.53 7.03 11.75
CA TYR A 90 -15.10 6.82 11.49
C TYR A 90 -14.73 5.34 11.49
N SER A 91 -13.56 5.01 10.96
CA SER A 91 -12.98 3.69 11.17
C SER A 91 -12.39 3.59 12.57
N CYS A 92 -12.66 2.50 13.29
CA CYS A 92 -12.21 2.33 14.66
C CYS A 92 -12.07 0.85 15.04
N PHE A 93 -11.46 0.61 16.20
CA PHE A 93 -11.62 -0.63 16.93
C PHE A 93 -12.15 -0.37 18.35
N GLN A 94 -12.88 -1.35 18.89
CA GLN A 94 -13.41 -1.34 20.24
C GLN A 94 -13.01 -2.62 20.97
N ILE A 95 -12.65 -2.51 22.24
CA ILE A 95 -12.26 -3.64 23.09
C ILE A 95 -13.15 -3.64 24.33
N SER A 96 -13.75 -4.78 24.64
CA SER A 96 -14.61 -4.96 25.81
C SER A 96 -14.35 -6.30 26.48
N ASN A 97 -14.57 -6.35 27.80
CA ASN A 97 -14.50 -7.60 28.55
C ASN A 97 -15.72 -8.47 28.27
N MET A 98 -15.52 -9.78 28.18
CA MET A 98 -16.57 -10.79 28.16
C MET A 98 -16.66 -11.46 29.53
N ASN A 99 -17.87 -11.82 29.95
CA ASN A 99 -18.08 -12.61 31.15
C ASN A 99 -17.83 -14.08 30.83
N SER A 100 -16.55 -14.46 30.86
CA SER A 100 -16.12 -15.83 30.65
C SER A 100 -16.28 -16.64 31.94
N SER A 101 -17.03 -17.73 31.88
CA SER A 101 -17.23 -18.67 32.99
C SER A 101 -16.35 -19.92 32.84
N SER A 102 -15.63 -20.04 31.71
CA SER A 102 -14.83 -21.22 31.34
C SER A 102 -13.61 -20.81 30.53
N ILE A 103 -12.49 -21.55 30.68
CA ILE A 103 -11.24 -21.32 29.93
C ILE A 103 -11.44 -21.39 28.39
N LYS A 104 -12.53 -22.01 27.93
CA LYS A 104 -12.86 -22.12 26.50
C LYS A 104 -13.77 -21.00 25.98
N GLU A 105 -14.25 -20.12 26.85
CA GLU A 105 -15.10 -19.00 26.47
C GLU A 105 -14.25 -17.74 26.24
N PRO A 106 -14.62 -16.88 25.28
CA PRO A 106 -13.89 -15.66 24.99
C PRO A 106 -13.86 -14.75 26.22
N GLU A 107 -12.67 -14.23 26.53
CA GLU A 107 -12.41 -13.30 27.64
C GLU A 107 -12.47 -11.85 27.17
N ILE A 108 -12.05 -11.62 25.92
CA ILE A 108 -11.94 -10.31 25.31
C ILE A 108 -12.70 -10.31 24.00
N LYS A 109 -13.52 -9.29 23.80
CA LYS A 109 -14.18 -9.04 22.52
C LYS A 109 -13.58 -7.82 21.85
N ILE A 110 -13.21 -7.95 20.58
CA ILE A 110 -12.64 -6.89 19.76
C ILE A 110 -13.53 -6.70 18.53
N LYS A 111 -14.09 -5.50 18.42
CA LYS A 111 -14.85 -5.07 17.25
C LYS A 111 -14.00 -4.13 16.41
N GLY A 112 -14.17 -4.14 15.09
CA GLY A 112 -13.49 -3.17 14.23
C GLY A 112 -14.19 -2.97 12.90
N THR A 113 -13.92 -1.84 12.24
CA THR A 113 -14.52 -1.55 10.94
C THR A 113 -13.94 -2.34 9.78
N THR A 114 -12.70 -2.84 9.95
CA THR A 114 -12.00 -3.72 9.02
C THR A 114 -11.19 -4.75 9.79
N ALA A 115 -10.73 -5.80 9.12
CA ALA A 115 -9.82 -6.78 9.72
C ALA A 115 -8.51 -6.15 10.20
N VAL A 116 -7.98 -5.14 9.49
CA VAL A 116 -6.83 -4.33 9.93
C VAL A 116 -7.12 -3.60 11.23
N ASP A 117 -8.33 -3.05 11.42
CA ASP A 117 -8.68 -2.37 12.66
C ASP A 117 -8.80 -3.36 13.82
N ILE A 118 -9.36 -4.55 13.59
CA ILE A 118 -9.38 -5.63 14.58
C ILE A 118 -7.95 -6.06 14.93
N ALA A 119 -7.07 -6.27 13.94
CA ALA A 119 -5.68 -6.63 14.15
C ALA A 119 -4.92 -5.55 14.95
N SER A 120 -5.19 -4.27 14.67
CA SER A 120 -4.66 -3.14 15.44
C SER A 120 -5.16 -3.16 16.88
N GLY A 121 -6.43 -3.51 17.10
CA GLY A 121 -7.01 -3.70 18.43
C GLY A 121 -6.36 -4.85 19.19
N ILE A 122 -6.08 -5.97 18.53
CA ILE A 122 -5.31 -7.09 19.10
C ILE A 122 -3.92 -6.59 19.52
N HIS A 123 -3.20 -5.93 18.62
CA HIS A 123 -1.87 -5.41 18.92
C HIS A 123 -1.88 -4.39 20.07
N TRP A 124 -2.86 -3.48 20.08
CA TRP A 124 -3.06 -2.52 21.16
C TRP A 124 -3.26 -3.24 22.50
N TYR A 125 -4.17 -4.21 22.55
CA TYR A 125 -4.46 -4.99 23.75
C TYR A 125 -3.21 -5.70 24.26
N LEU A 126 -2.49 -6.42 23.37
CA LEU A 126 -1.28 -7.12 23.74
C LEU A 126 -0.19 -6.18 24.25
N LYS A 127 -0.04 -5.01 23.63
CA LYS A 127 0.97 -4.02 24.02
C LYS A 127 0.67 -3.38 25.37
N TYR A 128 -0.55 -2.88 25.56
CA TYR A 128 -0.88 -2.04 26.71
C TYR A 128 -1.45 -2.81 27.89
N GLN A 129 -2.11 -3.95 27.66
CA GLN A 129 -2.67 -4.80 28.72
C GLN A 129 -1.74 -5.96 29.09
N CYS A 130 -1.11 -6.59 28.08
CA CYS A 130 -0.25 -7.75 28.33
C CYS A 130 1.25 -7.42 28.35
N GLY A 131 1.66 -6.17 28.09
CA GLY A 131 3.07 -5.78 28.06
C GLY A 131 3.90 -6.43 26.96
N ALA A 132 3.26 -6.94 25.90
CA ALA A 132 3.93 -7.60 24.78
C ALA A 132 4.50 -6.58 23.78
N HIS A 133 5.49 -7.00 22.99
CA HIS A 133 6.08 -6.19 21.94
C HIS A 133 6.22 -7.00 20.64
N ILE A 134 5.86 -6.40 19.51
CA ILE A 134 5.90 -7.04 18.19
C ILE A 134 6.68 -6.14 17.23
N SER A 135 7.81 -6.64 16.73
CA SER A 135 8.66 -5.98 15.74
C SER A 135 9.21 -6.99 14.74
N TRP A 136 9.97 -6.53 13.74
CA TRP A 136 10.66 -7.45 12.84
C TRP A 136 11.69 -8.29 13.59
N ASP A 137 11.91 -9.52 13.10
CA ASP A 137 12.83 -10.49 13.70
C ASP A 137 14.24 -9.89 13.96
N LYS A 138 14.73 -9.01 13.07
CA LYS A 138 16.03 -8.34 13.21
C LYS A 138 16.07 -7.12 14.13
N THR A 139 14.92 -6.56 14.52
CA THR A 139 14.84 -5.37 15.38
C THR A 139 14.39 -5.70 16.81
N GLY A 140 14.36 -6.99 17.18
CA GLY A 140 13.93 -7.45 18.49
C GLY A 140 12.81 -8.49 18.46
N GLY A 141 12.26 -8.78 17.27
CA GLY A 141 11.27 -9.81 17.05
C GLY A 141 10.01 -9.63 17.88
N MET A 142 9.43 -10.76 18.28
CA MET A 142 8.18 -10.85 19.04
C MET A 142 8.45 -11.26 20.48
N GLN A 143 8.14 -10.38 21.42
CA GLN A 143 8.25 -10.59 22.86
C GLN A 143 6.86 -10.72 23.46
N ILE A 144 6.39 -11.95 23.58
CA ILE A 144 5.02 -12.31 23.98
C ILE A 144 4.96 -13.15 25.27
N THR A 145 6.10 -13.31 25.95
CA THR A 145 6.22 -14.12 27.18
C THR A 145 5.43 -13.55 28.36
N SER A 146 5.12 -12.26 28.33
CA SER A 146 4.31 -11.57 29.35
C SER A 146 2.81 -11.84 29.21
N ILE A 147 2.35 -12.42 28.09
CA ILE A 147 0.93 -12.70 27.87
C ILE A 147 0.48 -13.84 28.79
N PRO A 148 -0.53 -13.62 29.65
CA PRO A 148 -1.04 -14.66 30.53
C PRO A 148 -1.66 -15.84 29.77
N ARG A 149 -1.82 -16.98 30.46
CA ARG A 149 -2.53 -18.13 29.90
C ARG A 149 -4.01 -17.81 29.68
N GLN A 150 -4.67 -18.61 28.85
CA GLN A 150 -6.12 -18.52 28.65
C GLN A 150 -6.87 -18.64 29.99
N GLY A 151 -7.93 -17.86 30.13
CA GLY A 151 -8.71 -17.72 31.36
C GLY A 151 -8.09 -16.75 32.38
N SER A 152 -6.98 -16.08 32.05
CA SER A 152 -6.30 -15.12 32.93
C SER A 152 -5.84 -13.88 32.17
N LEU A 153 -6.43 -13.59 31.00
CA LEU A 153 -6.12 -12.40 30.25
C LEU A 153 -6.54 -11.12 31.01
N PRO A 154 -5.70 -10.05 31.04
CA PRO A 154 -6.02 -8.86 31.81
C PRO A 154 -7.28 -8.16 31.28
N ARG A 155 -8.20 -7.79 32.18
CA ARG A 155 -9.42 -7.07 31.79
C ARG A 155 -9.08 -5.62 31.44
N VAL A 156 -9.77 -5.09 30.43
CA VAL A 156 -9.80 -3.64 30.17
C VAL A 156 -10.75 -2.93 31.13
N ASN A 157 -10.82 -1.59 31.08
CA ASN A 157 -11.82 -0.82 31.85
C ASN A 157 -13.25 -1.34 31.57
N ASP A 158 -14.13 -1.37 32.57
CA ASP A 158 -15.48 -1.92 32.47
C ASP A 158 -16.36 -1.19 31.45
N ASN A 159 -16.09 0.10 31.20
CA ASN A 159 -16.75 0.88 30.15
C ASN A 159 -16.27 0.51 28.72
N GLY A 160 -15.33 -0.43 28.60
CA GLY A 160 -14.64 -0.75 27.37
C GLY A 160 -13.68 0.35 26.93
N MET A 161 -13.11 0.16 25.74
CA MET A 161 -12.19 1.08 25.10
C MET A 161 -12.54 1.20 23.62
N MET A 162 -12.44 2.41 23.07
CA MET A 162 -12.54 2.65 21.63
C MET A 162 -11.37 3.51 21.16
N VAL A 163 -10.79 3.16 20.01
CA VAL A 163 -9.77 3.98 19.35
C VAL A 163 -10.20 4.20 17.90
N GLN A 164 -10.47 5.46 17.56
CA GLN A 164 -10.72 5.88 16.18
C GLN A 164 -9.41 6.08 15.44
N ARG A 165 -9.41 5.75 14.15
CA ARG A 165 -8.30 6.07 13.26
C ARG A 165 -8.22 7.60 13.09
N PRO A 166 -7.05 8.21 13.27
CA PRO A 166 -6.88 9.65 13.07
C PRO A 166 -6.92 10.04 11.58
N VAL A 167 -6.60 9.09 10.69
CA VAL A 167 -6.58 9.30 9.24
C VAL A 167 -7.23 8.13 8.50
N PRO A 168 -7.86 8.37 7.33
CA PRO A 168 -8.51 7.32 6.55
C PRO A 168 -7.52 6.29 6.00
N TRP A 169 -6.30 6.72 5.62
CA TRP A 169 -5.26 5.85 5.07
C TRP A 169 -3.95 5.95 5.84
N ASN A 170 -3.46 4.80 6.31
CA ASN A 170 -2.12 4.61 6.82
C ASN A 170 -1.31 3.88 5.75
N TYR A 171 -0.41 4.63 5.11
CA TYR A 171 0.44 4.16 4.03
C TYR A 171 1.71 3.46 4.57
N TYR A 172 2.18 2.45 3.83
CA TYR A 172 3.45 1.78 4.13
C TYR A 172 4.20 1.39 2.86
N GLN A 173 5.54 1.38 3.00
CA GLN A 173 6.57 1.10 2.00
C GLN A 173 6.99 2.31 1.16
N ASN A 174 8.13 2.20 0.48
CA ASN A 174 8.55 3.11 -0.57
C ASN A 174 8.85 2.24 -1.81
N VAL A 175 8.73 2.78 -3.01
CA VAL A 175 9.10 2.06 -4.25
C VAL A 175 10.53 1.49 -4.19
N VAL A 176 11.46 2.16 -3.48
CA VAL A 176 12.82 1.66 -3.32
C VAL A 176 12.91 0.46 -2.39
N THR A 177 11.98 0.31 -1.45
CA THR A 177 11.92 -0.83 -0.51
C THR A 177 11.82 -2.15 -1.24
N SER A 178 11.18 -2.18 -2.43
CA SER A 178 11.07 -3.39 -3.25
C SER A 178 12.42 -3.91 -3.74
N SER A 179 13.48 -3.10 -3.73
CA SER A 179 14.83 -3.47 -4.17
C SER A 179 15.89 -3.42 -3.06
N TYR A 180 15.77 -2.47 -2.14
CA TYR A 180 16.87 -2.10 -1.25
C TYR A 180 16.95 -2.82 0.08
N LEU A 181 15.85 -3.36 0.62
CA LEU A 181 15.88 -3.72 2.02
C LEU A 181 16.92 -4.85 2.22
N LEU A 182 17.98 -4.54 2.96
CA LEU A 182 19.14 -5.38 3.31
C LEU A 182 19.88 -6.11 2.17
N SER A 183 20.55 -5.31 1.33
CA SER A 183 21.92 -5.68 0.92
C SER A 183 22.87 -5.39 2.08
N LYS A 184 23.24 -6.42 2.85
CA LYS A 184 24.53 -6.42 3.56
C LYS A 184 25.15 -7.81 3.53
N SER A 185 26.20 -7.89 2.72
CA SER A 185 27.35 -8.82 2.70
C SER A 185 27.60 -9.46 1.34
N VAL A 186 28.06 -8.66 0.39
CA VAL A 186 29.05 -9.11 -0.59
C VAL A 186 30.35 -8.38 -0.26
N CYS A 187 31.01 -8.82 0.81
CA CYS A 187 32.42 -8.60 1.13
C CYS A 187 32.74 -9.37 2.41
N LEU A 188 33.75 -10.23 2.36
CA LEU A 188 34.22 -11.21 3.36
C LEU A 188 33.48 -12.56 3.32
N GLY A 189 34.12 -13.54 2.66
CA GLY A 189 33.62 -14.88 2.40
C GLY A 189 33.39 -15.71 3.66
N MET A 190 32.22 -15.55 4.27
CA MET A 190 31.59 -16.54 5.15
C MET A 190 30.33 -17.05 4.44
N LEU A 191 30.33 -18.35 4.14
CA LEU A 191 29.37 -19.02 3.26
C LEU A 191 27.98 -19.27 3.86
N ASP A 192 27.68 -18.83 5.09
CA ASP A 192 26.52 -19.34 5.83
C ASP A 192 25.54 -18.25 6.35
N ALA A 193 25.50 -17.07 5.71
CA ALA A 193 24.51 -16.04 6.05
C ALA A 193 23.85 -15.47 4.79
N TRP A 194 22.86 -16.18 4.26
CA TRP A 194 21.96 -15.66 3.24
C TRP A 194 21.28 -14.38 3.76
N SER A 195 21.65 -13.24 3.18
CA SER A 195 21.04 -11.93 3.45
C SER A 195 19.66 -11.88 2.77
N HIS A 196 18.66 -12.47 3.43
CA HIS A 196 17.29 -12.74 2.97
C HIS A 196 16.31 -11.56 3.08
N ASP A 197 16.80 -10.34 3.19
CA ASP A 197 15.96 -9.26 3.72
C ASP A 197 15.56 -8.19 2.72
N SER A 198 15.76 -8.46 1.42
CA SER A 198 15.16 -7.65 0.34
C SER A 198 13.86 -8.27 -0.09
N TYR A 199 12.83 -7.43 -0.31
CA TYR A 199 11.55 -7.83 -0.86
C TYR A 199 11.72 -8.64 -2.15
N VAL A 200 12.80 -8.40 -2.90
CA VAL A 200 13.23 -9.16 -4.07
C VAL A 200 13.33 -10.66 -3.76
N TRP A 201 13.94 -11.04 -2.64
CA TRP A 201 14.25 -12.44 -2.28
C TRP A 201 13.28 -13.03 -1.26
N TRP A 202 12.16 -12.36 -1.00
CA TRP A 202 11.15 -12.83 -0.07
C TRP A 202 10.28 -13.89 -0.72
N ASP A 203 10.13 -15.01 -0.02
CA ASP A 203 9.12 -16.01 -0.33
C ASP A 203 7.75 -15.61 0.26
N TRP A 204 6.74 -16.43 -0.01
CA TRP A 204 5.41 -16.24 0.55
C TRP A 204 5.41 -16.21 2.09
N LYS A 205 6.23 -17.05 2.74
CA LYS A 205 6.26 -17.15 4.20
C LYS A 205 6.72 -15.85 4.85
N ARG A 206 7.71 -15.17 4.26
CA ARG A 206 8.16 -13.86 4.74
C ARG A 206 7.15 -12.75 4.42
N TRP A 207 6.51 -12.79 3.25
CA TRP A 207 5.43 -11.86 2.89
C TRP A 207 4.21 -11.98 3.80
N GLU A 208 3.79 -13.20 4.14
CA GLU A 208 2.68 -13.45 5.07
C GLU A 208 2.97 -12.80 6.44
N LYS A 209 4.18 -12.97 6.97
CA LYS A 209 4.61 -12.29 8.20
C LYS A 209 4.59 -10.76 8.08
N GLU A 210 4.99 -10.20 6.94
CA GLU A 210 4.98 -8.75 6.74
C GLU A 210 3.55 -8.22 6.70
N ILE A 211 2.65 -8.88 5.98
CA ILE A 211 1.26 -8.46 5.87
C ILE A 211 0.54 -8.57 7.22
N ASP A 212 0.82 -9.61 8.00
CA ASP A 212 0.35 -9.72 9.39
C ASP A 212 0.85 -8.55 10.24
N TRP A 213 2.14 -8.23 10.14
CA TRP A 213 2.71 -7.07 10.84
C TRP A 213 2.07 -5.75 10.39
N MET A 214 1.87 -5.55 9.08
CA MET A 214 1.16 -4.39 8.53
C MET A 214 -0.24 -4.24 9.16
N ALA A 215 -1.00 -5.34 9.25
CA ALA A 215 -2.33 -5.33 9.86
C ALA A 215 -2.28 -4.97 11.35
N LEU A 216 -1.32 -5.53 12.11
CA LEU A 216 -1.11 -5.22 13.53
C LEU A 216 -0.71 -3.75 13.77
N GLN A 217 0.01 -3.13 12.82
CA GLN A 217 0.34 -1.70 12.88
C GLN A 217 -0.76 -0.78 12.34
N GLY A 218 -1.88 -1.35 11.86
CA GLY A 218 -3.00 -0.57 11.33
C GLY A 218 -2.75 0.02 9.94
N ILE A 219 -1.84 -0.55 9.16
CA ILE A 219 -1.62 -0.18 7.77
C ILE A 219 -2.77 -0.72 6.92
N ASN A 220 -3.42 0.17 6.15
CA ASN A 220 -4.52 -0.17 5.26
C ASN A 220 -4.30 0.29 3.81
N LEU A 221 -3.19 0.97 3.51
CA LEU A 221 -2.79 1.36 2.16
C LEU A 221 -1.34 0.91 1.86
N PRO A 222 -1.05 -0.40 1.78
CA PRO A 222 0.28 -0.89 1.47
C PRO A 222 0.57 -0.82 -0.03
N LEU A 223 1.84 -0.60 -0.39
CA LEU A 223 2.29 -0.70 -1.77
C LEU A 223 2.36 -2.16 -2.26
N ALA A 224 1.98 -2.45 -3.51
CA ALA A 224 1.92 -3.83 -4.04
C ALA A 224 2.63 -4.01 -5.40
N PHE A 225 3.95 -3.82 -5.42
CA PHE A 225 4.76 -3.74 -6.66
C PHE A 225 5.28 -5.09 -7.22
N THR A 226 4.96 -6.21 -6.61
CA THR A 226 5.53 -7.53 -7.00
C THR A 226 4.98 -7.98 -8.35
N GLY A 227 5.84 -8.48 -9.25
CA GLY A 227 5.41 -9.09 -10.51
C GLY A 227 4.96 -8.14 -11.63
N GLN A 228 5.16 -6.81 -11.52
CA GLN A 228 4.80 -5.86 -12.58
C GLN A 228 5.43 -6.18 -13.95
N GLU A 229 6.66 -6.69 -13.96
CA GLU A 229 7.39 -7.01 -15.20
C GLU A 229 6.66 -8.10 -16.01
N ALA A 230 5.98 -9.04 -15.34
CA ALA A 230 5.18 -10.07 -16.01
C ALA A 230 3.94 -9.47 -16.70
N ILE A 231 3.37 -8.39 -16.15
CA ILE A 231 2.27 -7.64 -16.78
C ILE A 231 2.81 -6.83 -17.96
N TRP A 232 3.92 -6.12 -17.78
CA TRP A 232 4.56 -5.36 -18.87
C TRP A 232 4.99 -6.26 -20.03
N GLN A 233 5.50 -7.46 -19.77
CA GLN A 233 5.83 -8.44 -20.81
C GLN A 233 4.61 -8.76 -21.68
N LYS A 234 3.43 -8.94 -21.07
CA LYS A 234 2.17 -9.20 -21.80
C LYS A 234 1.71 -7.97 -22.59
N VAL A 235 1.78 -6.79 -21.99
CA VAL A 235 1.45 -5.52 -22.67
C VAL A 235 2.33 -5.33 -23.90
N PHE A 236 3.64 -5.49 -23.77
CA PHE A 236 4.58 -5.33 -24.88
C PHE A 236 4.37 -6.36 -26.00
N LYS A 237 3.97 -7.59 -25.65
CA LYS A 237 3.60 -8.61 -26.64
C LYS A 237 2.44 -8.15 -27.53
N ASN A 238 1.45 -7.43 -26.98
CA ASN A 238 0.32 -6.89 -27.77
C ASN A 238 0.76 -5.80 -28.77
N PHE A 239 1.90 -5.15 -28.51
CA PHE A 239 2.55 -4.19 -29.40
C PHE A 239 3.61 -4.81 -30.32
N ASN A 240 3.62 -6.15 -30.47
CA ASN A 240 4.58 -6.89 -31.31
C ASN A 240 6.06 -6.66 -30.94
N ILE A 241 6.34 -6.32 -29.67
CA ILE A 241 7.72 -6.24 -29.17
C ILE A 241 8.17 -7.66 -28.79
N SER A 242 9.32 -8.09 -29.31
CA SER A 242 9.84 -9.43 -29.07
C SER A 242 10.41 -9.58 -27.66
N LYS A 243 10.70 -10.81 -27.24
CA LYS A 243 11.33 -11.05 -25.93
C LYS A 243 12.75 -10.49 -25.90
N GLU A 244 13.48 -10.66 -27.00
CA GLU A 244 14.86 -10.21 -27.18
C GLU A 244 14.97 -8.68 -27.13
N ASP A 245 13.91 -7.98 -27.55
CA ASP A 245 13.80 -6.53 -27.42
C ASP A 245 13.67 -6.05 -25.97
N LEU A 246 13.17 -6.92 -25.08
CA LEU A 246 12.95 -6.63 -23.65
C LEU A 246 14.13 -7.03 -22.77
N ASP A 247 15.10 -7.80 -23.29
CA ASP A 247 16.27 -8.27 -22.53
C ASP A 247 17.07 -7.09 -21.93
N ASP A 248 17.14 -5.96 -22.64
CA ASP A 248 17.81 -4.74 -22.19
C ASP A 248 16.84 -3.66 -21.68
N PHE A 249 15.55 -3.96 -21.60
CA PHE A 249 14.55 -3.05 -21.05
C PHE A 249 14.47 -3.19 -19.53
N PHE A 250 14.19 -4.40 -19.03
CA PHE A 250 14.06 -4.64 -17.61
C PHE A 250 15.42 -4.63 -16.91
N GLY A 251 15.48 -4.00 -15.73
CA GLY A 251 16.63 -4.18 -14.84
C GLY A 251 16.64 -5.57 -14.19
N GLY A 252 17.77 -5.95 -13.62
CA GLY A 252 17.88 -7.14 -12.78
C GLY A 252 17.01 -7.05 -11.52
N PRO A 253 16.75 -8.19 -10.83
CA PRO A 253 15.85 -8.24 -9.67
C PRO A 253 16.17 -7.19 -8.59
N ALA A 254 17.45 -7.02 -8.28
CA ALA A 254 17.92 -6.06 -7.28
C ALA A 254 17.84 -4.59 -7.71
N PHE A 255 17.51 -4.28 -8.96
CA PHE A 255 17.49 -2.92 -9.53
C PHE A 255 16.11 -2.49 -10.04
N LEU A 256 15.08 -3.33 -9.83
CA LEU A 256 13.73 -3.11 -10.36
C LEU A 256 13.08 -1.80 -9.90
N ALA A 257 13.33 -1.36 -8.66
CA ALA A 257 12.75 -0.10 -8.17
C ALA A 257 13.13 1.09 -9.07
N TRP A 258 14.41 1.21 -9.41
CA TRP A 258 14.90 2.28 -10.28
C TRP A 258 14.50 2.07 -11.73
N ALA A 259 14.43 0.82 -12.19
CA ALA A 259 13.96 0.51 -13.53
C ALA A 259 12.50 0.92 -13.73
N ARG A 260 11.64 0.63 -12.75
CA ARG A 260 10.21 1.03 -12.74
C ARG A 260 10.02 2.54 -12.71
N MET A 261 10.95 3.27 -12.09
CA MET A 261 10.98 4.74 -12.08
C MET A 261 11.59 5.34 -13.36
N GLY A 262 12.06 4.52 -14.31
CA GLY A 262 12.67 4.99 -15.56
C GLY A 262 14.12 5.50 -15.41
N ASN A 263 14.75 5.30 -14.25
CA ASN A 263 16.12 5.76 -13.98
C ASN A 263 17.19 4.83 -14.58
N LEU A 264 16.89 3.54 -14.69
CA LEU A 264 17.80 2.50 -15.19
C LEU A 264 17.08 1.55 -16.15
N HIS A 265 17.82 0.96 -17.09
CA HIS A 265 17.31 -0.07 -18.01
C HIS A 265 18.41 -1.12 -18.21
N GLY A 266 18.04 -2.40 -18.33
CA GLY A 266 18.95 -3.52 -18.65
C GLY A 266 19.99 -3.90 -17.57
N TRP A 267 20.35 -3.00 -16.66
CA TRP A 267 21.40 -3.25 -15.67
C TRP A 267 21.07 -4.41 -14.73
N GLY A 268 21.91 -5.44 -14.73
CA GLY A 268 21.74 -6.67 -13.94
C GLY A 268 20.70 -7.65 -14.49
N GLY A 269 20.12 -7.38 -15.66
CA GLY A 269 19.24 -8.30 -16.40
C GLY A 269 20.02 -9.26 -17.31
N PRO A 270 19.33 -10.01 -18.19
CA PRO A 270 17.88 -10.05 -18.36
C PRO A 270 17.17 -10.85 -17.26
N LEU A 271 15.88 -10.60 -17.06
CA LEU A 271 15.06 -11.39 -16.12
C LEU A 271 14.70 -12.74 -16.76
N PRO A 272 15.00 -13.89 -16.11
CA PRO A 272 14.58 -15.18 -16.63
C PRO A 272 13.06 -15.34 -16.54
N GLN A 273 12.46 -16.11 -17.45
CA GLN A 273 10.99 -16.31 -17.45
C GLN A 273 10.49 -16.92 -16.13
N SER A 274 11.27 -17.83 -15.54
CA SER A 274 10.97 -18.42 -14.24
C SER A 274 10.79 -17.37 -13.13
N TRP A 275 11.57 -16.29 -13.16
CA TRP A 275 11.42 -15.17 -12.22
C TRP A 275 10.08 -14.46 -12.40
N LEU A 276 9.71 -14.12 -13.65
CA LEU A 276 8.45 -13.44 -13.95
C LEU A 276 7.25 -14.27 -13.49
N ASP A 277 7.27 -15.58 -13.77
CA ASP A 277 6.19 -16.48 -13.43
C ASP A 277 6.06 -16.64 -11.90
N GLN A 278 7.19 -16.78 -11.19
CA GLN A 278 7.23 -16.86 -9.72
C GLN A 278 6.74 -15.58 -9.05
N GLN A 279 7.19 -14.41 -9.52
CA GLN A 279 6.78 -13.12 -8.98
C GLN A 279 5.30 -12.83 -9.22
N LEU A 280 4.76 -13.24 -10.38
CA LEU A 280 3.33 -13.13 -10.67
C LEU A 280 2.50 -14.04 -9.75
N ALA A 281 2.94 -15.27 -9.51
CA ALA A 281 2.27 -16.19 -8.59
C ALA A 281 2.29 -15.65 -7.15
N LEU A 282 3.44 -15.12 -6.71
CA LEU A 282 3.60 -14.51 -5.40
C LEU A 282 2.69 -13.28 -5.23
N GLN A 283 2.63 -12.39 -6.23
CA GLN A 283 1.79 -11.20 -6.17
C GLN A 283 0.31 -11.53 -5.98
N LYS A 284 -0.19 -12.58 -6.63
CA LYS A 284 -1.60 -13.01 -6.44
C LYS A 284 -1.89 -13.40 -4.99
N LEU A 285 -0.95 -14.07 -4.32
CA LEU A 285 -1.09 -14.42 -2.90
C LEU A 285 -1.05 -13.16 -2.00
N ILE A 286 -0.13 -12.23 -2.30
CA ILE A 286 0.00 -10.95 -1.57
C ILE A 286 -1.31 -10.15 -1.67
N LEU A 287 -1.82 -9.95 -2.88
CA LEU A 287 -3.05 -9.20 -3.11
C LEU A 287 -4.25 -9.88 -2.45
N SER A 288 -4.39 -11.20 -2.57
CA SER A 288 -5.48 -11.95 -1.91
C SER A 288 -5.49 -11.67 -0.41
N ARG A 289 -4.32 -11.80 0.26
CA ARG A 289 -4.24 -11.60 1.71
C ARG A 289 -4.47 -10.15 2.13
N MET A 290 -3.96 -9.18 1.38
CA MET A 290 -4.21 -7.76 1.65
C MET A 290 -5.71 -7.43 1.56
N LEU A 291 -6.39 -7.91 0.52
CA LEU A 291 -7.83 -7.70 0.32
C LEU A 291 -8.68 -8.42 1.38
N GLU A 292 -8.31 -9.67 1.73
CA GLU A 292 -8.93 -10.43 2.82
C GLU A 292 -8.85 -9.68 4.16
N LEU A 293 -7.78 -8.94 4.42
CA LEU A 293 -7.61 -8.13 5.63
C LEU A 293 -8.28 -6.76 5.56
N GLY A 294 -8.92 -6.41 4.43
CA GLY A 294 -9.55 -5.11 4.23
C GLY A 294 -8.57 -3.97 3.91
N MET A 295 -7.33 -4.30 3.50
CA MET A 295 -6.37 -3.33 2.97
C MET A 295 -6.72 -2.94 1.54
N THR A 296 -6.28 -1.76 1.13
CA THR A 296 -6.35 -1.25 -0.24
C THR A 296 -4.93 -1.20 -0.80
N PRO A 297 -4.46 -2.24 -1.53
CA PRO A 297 -3.13 -2.20 -2.10
C PRO A 297 -2.99 -1.07 -3.13
N ASP A 298 -2.04 -0.16 -2.91
CA ASP A 298 -1.70 0.92 -3.83
C ASP A 298 -1.01 0.29 -5.05
N GLU A 299 -1.84 0.05 -6.07
CA GLU A 299 -1.61 -0.37 -7.46
C GLU A 299 -2.80 -1.14 -8.05
N THR A 300 -3.85 -1.41 -7.25
CA THR A 300 -5.14 -1.86 -7.81
C THR A 300 -5.78 -0.74 -8.61
N ILE A 301 -6.12 -1.09 -9.85
CA ILE A 301 -6.47 -0.18 -10.93
C ILE A 301 -7.87 0.39 -10.66
N THR A 302 -7.94 1.60 -10.12
CA THR A 302 -9.18 2.40 -10.16
C THR A 302 -9.39 2.99 -11.55
N GLU A 303 -10.64 3.32 -11.90
CA GLU A 303 -11.04 3.98 -13.15
C GLU A 303 -10.14 5.20 -13.54
N GLU A 304 -9.64 5.91 -12.53
CA GLU A 304 -8.79 7.10 -12.61
C GLU A 304 -7.31 6.77 -12.93
N SER A 305 -6.85 5.59 -12.52
CA SER A 305 -5.50 5.11 -12.83
C SER A 305 -5.30 4.86 -14.34
N ARG A 306 -6.37 4.80 -15.15
CA ARG A 306 -6.26 4.52 -16.60
C ARG A 306 -5.50 5.59 -17.40
N THR A 307 -5.67 6.86 -17.06
CA THR A 307 -4.91 7.94 -17.72
C THR A 307 -3.43 7.84 -17.38
N MET A 308 -3.11 7.53 -16.11
CA MET A 308 -1.76 7.27 -15.65
C MET A 308 -1.15 6.05 -16.36
N TRP A 309 -1.91 4.96 -16.50
CA TRP A 309 -1.50 3.76 -17.24
C TRP A 309 -1.25 4.06 -18.73
N ARG A 310 -2.10 4.87 -19.37
CA ARG A 310 -1.87 5.31 -20.76
C ARG A 310 -0.56 6.08 -20.92
N GLN A 311 -0.31 7.04 -20.01
CA GLN A 311 0.93 7.80 -20.01
C GLN A 311 2.15 6.90 -19.77
N LYS A 312 2.06 5.96 -18.81
CA LYS A 312 3.12 4.99 -18.49
C LYS A 312 3.39 4.05 -19.67
N THR A 313 2.36 3.57 -20.36
CA THR A 313 2.50 2.74 -21.56
C THR A 313 3.21 3.50 -22.68
N ASN A 314 2.80 4.74 -22.97
CA ASN A 314 3.47 5.55 -23.99
C ASN A 314 4.94 5.83 -23.64
N ALA A 315 5.23 6.15 -22.38
CA ALA A 315 6.59 6.35 -21.90
C ALA A 315 7.45 5.08 -22.07
N ASN A 316 6.90 3.91 -21.72
CA ASN A 316 7.58 2.63 -21.84
C ASN A 316 7.84 2.22 -23.29
N LEU A 317 6.86 2.39 -24.19
CA LEU A 317 7.04 2.14 -25.62
C LEU A 317 8.14 3.04 -26.21
N ASN A 318 8.16 4.32 -25.84
CA ASN A 318 9.21 5.25 -26.25
C ASN A 318 10.59 4.85 -25.72
N ALA A 319 10.67 4.35 -24.48
CA ALA A 319 11.91 3.86 -23.89
C ALA A 319 12.45 2.63 -24.64
N VAL A 320 11.60 1.63 -24.93
CA VAL A 320 11.99 0.45 -25.74
C VAL A 320 12.48 0.88 -27.12
N ALA A 321 11.75 1.77 -27.81
CA ALA A 321 12.14 2.27 -29.12
C ALA A 321 13.47 3.05 -29.09
N ARG A 322 13.77 3.76 -27.99
CA ARG A 322 15.06 4.46 -27.79
C ARG A 322 16.20 3.47 -27.56
N ILE A 323 16.00 2.42 -26.76
CA ILE A 323 16.99 1.36 -26.52
C ILE A 323 17.34 0.66 -27.83
N LYS A 324 16.33 0.29 -28.63
CA LYS A 324 16.54 -0.29 -29.97
C LYS A 324 17.33 0.65 -30.90
N ARG A 325 16.96 1.93 -30.96
CA ARG A 325 17.67 2.94 -31.78
C ARG A 325 19.12 3.14 -31.35
N ASN A 326 19.42 3.05 -30.05
CA ASN A 326 20.79 3.14 -29.56
C ASN A 326 21.60 1.89 -29.96
N LYS A 327 21.00 0.69 -29.93
CA LYS A 327 21.63 -0.53 -30.48
C LYS A 327 21.89 -0.41 -31.98
N SER A 328 20.90 0.02 -32.76
CA SER A 328 21.07 0.18 -34.22
C SER A 328 21.99 1.33 -34.62
N ARG A 329 22.20 2.34 -33.76
CA ARG A 329 23.27 3.33 -33.97
C ARG A 329 24.68 2.76 -33.77
N ILE A 330 24.82 1.70 -32.98
CA ILE A 330 26.07 0.93 -32.84
C ILE A 330 26.21 -0.09 -33.98
N SER A 331 25.12 -0.47 -34.65
CA SER A 331 25.08 -1.36 -35.82
C SER A 331 24.17 -0.83 -36.94
N THR A 332 24.57 0.27 -37.60
CA THR A 332 23.94 0.87 -38.80
C THR A 332 22.41 1.18 -38.80
N LEU A 333 22.13 2.42 -39.21
CA LEU A 333 20.83 3.08 -39.45
C LEU A 333 19.68 2.19 -39.96
N THR A 334 18.55 2.20 -39.24
CA THR A 334 17.21 2.04 -39.84
C THR A 334 16.17 2.75 -38.96
N THR A 335 15.40 3.64 -39.58
CA THR A 335 14.30 4.42 -38.99
C THR A 335 12.98 3.66 -39.12
N TYR A 336 12.17 3.64 -38.05
CA TYR A 336 10.75 3.29 -38.13
C TYR A 336 9.93 4.29 -37.32
N GLU A 337 8.96 4.91 -38.00
CA GLU A 337 7.92 5.79 -37.47
C GLU A 337 6.63 4.98 -37.21
N GLY A 338 5.89 5.37 -36.17
CA GLY A 338 4.45 5.10 -36.00
C GLY A 338 4.07 3.74 -35.41
N VAL A 339 3.67 3.73 -34.13
CA VAL A 339 2.84 2.64 -33.57
C VAL A 339 1.43 3.20 -33.39
N GLU A 340 0.49 2.62 -34.12
CA GLU A 340 -0.92 2.99 -34.16
C GLU A 340 -1.64 2.57 -32.87
N LEU A 341 -2.46 3.48 -32.32
CA LEU A 341 -2.96 3.49 -30.93
C LEU A 341 -4.18 2.57 -30.65
N ASP A 342 -4.55 1.68 -31.57
CA ASP A 342 -5.88 1.05 -31.58
C ASP A 342 -6.02 -0.24 -30.75
N LYS A 343 -4.93 -0.72 -30.12
CA LYS A 343 -4.92 -1.99 -29.34
C LYS A 343 -5.13 -1.83 -27.83
N GLN A 344 -5.53 -0.64 -27.35
CA GLN A 344 -5.52 -0.32 -25.91
C GLN A 344 -6.70 -0.92 -25.10
N GLU A 345 -7.76 -1.42 -25.72
CA GLU A 345 -8.92 -1.99 -25.00
C GLU A 345 -8.68 -3.41 -24.44
N GLU A 346 -7.69 -4.15 -24.94
CA GLU A 346 -7.38 -5.54 -24.54
C GLU A 346 -6.60 -5.66 -23.22
N ILE A 347 -6.11 -4.55 -22.66
CA ILE A 347 -5.39 -4.54 -21.38
C ILE A 347 -6.31 -4.96 -20.21
N LYS A 348 -7.64 -4.87 -20.39
CA LYS A 348 -8.67 -5.27 -19.43
C LYS A 348 -8.55 -6.74 -18.98
N GLY A 349 -8.07 -7.65 -19.83
CA GLY A 349 -8.02 -9.09 -19.55
C GLY A 349 -6.78 -9.58 -18.80
N TYR A 350 -5.78 -8.71 -18.58
CA TYR A 350 -4.52 -9.06 -17.92
C TYR A 350 -4.41 -8.53 -16.49
N ILE A 351 -5.47 -7.88 -16.03
CA ILE A 351 -5.59 -7.21 -14.74
C ILE A 351 -6.49 -8.10 -13.88
N VAL A 352 -5.98 -8.53 -12.72
CA VAL A 352 -6.71 -9.31 -11.72
C VAL A 352 -7.77 -8.44 -11.07
#